data_AF-A0A800AG54-F1
#
_entry.id   AF-A0A800AG54-F1
#
_cell.length_a   1.000
_cell.length_b   1.000
_cell.length_c   1.000
_cell.angle_alpha   90.00
_cell.angle_beta   90.00
_cell.angle_gamma   90.00
#
_symmetry.space_group_name_H-M   'P 1'
#
loop_
_entity.id
_entity.type
_entity.pdbx_description
1 polymer ?
#
loop_
_entity_poly.entity_id
_entity_poly.type
_entity_poly.pdbx_seq_one_letter_code
_entity_poly.pdbx_strand_id
1 'polypeptide(L)'
;MVSELVPLPTVRYVTSGSCIAHCPFCHREGLNGEERINQQRLAAILSSLKTYGFNSLTIAGGDPPNIGDVIWVASLFRSVGFKVGFTTSGLGLEYSEWSEISPILDKLHISVPALNPVLYKSWTGFNLEAILEQIKFLREFIKNLDKPTHDMLSFILCSNKNHLLL
;
A
#
# COMPACT_ATOMS: atom_id res chain seq x y z
N MET A 1 23.30 12.74 24.60
CA MET A 1 22.10 13.59 24.55
C MET A 1 22.03 14.16 23.13
N VAL A 2 21.18 13.75 22.20
CA VAL A 2 19.91 12.99 22.20
C VAL A 2 20.13 11.76 21.31
N SER A 3 20.03 10.55 21.88
CA SER A 3 20.19 9.27 21.15
C SER A 3 18.85 8.54 21.02
N GLU A 4 17.76 9.29 20.90
CA GLU A 4 16.48 8.73 20.49
C GLU A 4 16.38 8.89 18.98
N LEU A 5 16.67 7.79 18.28
CA LEU A 5 16.39 7.63 16.85
C LEU A 5 14.88 7.83 16.64
N VAL A 6 14.45 9.07 16.41
CA VAL A 6 13.14 9.31 15.82
C VAL A 6 13.18 8.58 14.48
N PRO A 7 12.33 7.56 14.25
CA PRO A 7 12.31 6.88 12.97
C PRO A 7 12.04 7.92 11.90
N LEU A 8 12.94 8.00 10.92
CA LEU A 8 12.81 8.95 9.83
C LEU A 8 11.44 8.74 9.17
N PRO A 9 10.67 9.82 8.97
CA PRO A 9 9.33 9.71 8.43
C PRO A 9 9.36 9.02 7.06
N THR A 10 8.38 8.17 6.80
CA THR A 10 8.19 7.55 5.48
C THR A 10 7.41 8.51 4.60
N VAL A 11 7.87 8.71 3.37
CA VAL A 11 7.11 9.47 2.38
C VAL A 11 5.88 8.65 1.97
N ARG A 12 4.70 9.27 1.87
CA ARG A 12 3.50 8.61 1.33
C ARG A 12 3.19 9.22 -0.03
N TYR A 13 3.24 8.41 -1.08
CA TYR A 13 2.90 8.84 -2.44
C TYR A 13 1.52 8.29 -2.80
N VAL A 14 0.56 9.18 -3.03
CA VAL A 14 -0.82 8.80 -3.35
C VAL A 14 -1.01 8.87 -4.86
N THR A 15 -1.29 7.73 -5.51
CA THR A 15 -1.37 7.64 -6.98
C THR A 15 -2.66 8.23 -7.56
N SER A 16 -3.77 8.03 -6.85
CA SER A 16 -5.11 8.48 -7.23
C SER A 16 -6.04 8.50 -6.01
N GLY A 17 -7.09 9.33 -6.06
CA GLY A 17 -8.21 9.29 -5.11
C GLY A 17 -9.32 8.30 -5.51
N SER A 18 -9.23 7.65 -6.66
CA SER A 18 -10.23 6.69 -7.15
C SER A 18 -10.22 5.40 -6.35
N CYS A 19 -11.39 4.91 -5.95
CA CYS A 19 -11.52 3.65 -5.25
C CYS A 19 -12.87 2.98 -5.55
N ILE A 20 -12.86 1.66 -5.79
CA ILE A 20 -14.06 0.86 -6.01
C ILE A 20 -14.84 0.60 -4.70
N ALA A 21 -14.17 0.73 -3.55
CA ALA A 21 -14.78 0.57 -2.24
C ALA A 21 -15.23 1.91 -1.64
N HIS A 22 -16.29 1.87 -0.84
CA HIS A 22 -16.90 3.05 -0.20
C HIS A 22 -16.87 2.94 1.33
N CYS A 23 -15.70 2.58 1.86
CA CYS A 23 -15.50 2.35 3.29
C CYS A 23 -15.90 3.56 4.14
N PRO A 24 -16.76 3.40 5.17
CA PRO A 24 -17.29 4.51 5.96
C PRO A 24 -16.23 5.23 6.82
N PHE A 25 -15.07 4.59 7.04
CA PHE A 25 -13.93 5.13 7.77
C PHE A 25 -12.85 5.74 6.87
N CYS A 26 -13.02 5.70 5.54
CA CYS A 26 -12.00 6.17 4.61
C CYS A 26 -12.04 7.70 4.47
N HIS A 27 -10.88 8.32 4.64
CA HIS A 27 -10.68 9.77 4.46
C HIS A 27 -10.07 10.10 3.08
N ARG A 28 -9.94 9.10 2.19
CA ARG A 28 -9.40 9.21 0.82
C ARG A 28 -8.08 9.97 0.73
N GLU A 29 -7.23 9.85 1.75
CA GLU A 29 -5.96 10.57 1.87
C GLU A 29 -6.09 12.10 1.72
N GLY A 30 -7.28 12.66 1.94
CA GLY A 30 -7.57 14.08 1.72
C GLY A 30 -7.63 14.51 0.25
N LEU A 31 -7.63 13.58 -0.71
CA LEU A 31 -7.69 13.89 -2.14
C LEU A 31 -9.14 14.05 -2.62
N ASN A 32 -9.39 15.17 -3.30
CA ASN A 32 -10.62 15.47 -4.02
C ASN A 32 -10.30 15.64 -5.53
N GLY A 33 -9.87 14.58 -6.22
CA GLY A 33 -9.60 14.63 -7.67
C GLY A 33 -8.43 13.75 -8.12
N GLU A 34 -8.00 13.95 -9.38
CA GLU A 34 -6.93 13.20 -10.04
C GLU A 34 -5.71 14.08 -10.38
N GLU A 35 -5.37 15.05 -9.51
CA GLU A 35 -4.18 15.86 -9.74
C GLU A 35 -2.91 15.00 -9.68
N ARG A 36 -2.20 14.93 -10.81
CA ARG A 36 -0.95 14.18 -10.95
C ARG A 36 0.24 15.13 -10.84
N ILE A 37 1.21 14.76 -10.00
CA ILE A 37 2.49 15.44 -9.99
C ILE A 37 3.27 15.13 -11.27
N ASN A 38 3.93 16.15 -11.84
CA ASN A 38 4.85 15.95 -12.95
C ASN A 38 6.05 15.07 -12.51
N GLN A 39 6.46 14.16 -13.38
CA GLN A 39 7.53 13.19 -13.12
C GLN A 39 8.89 13.81 -12.77
N GLN A 40 9.30 14.87 -13.49
CA GLN A 40 10.56 15.58 -13.26
C GLN A 40 10.53 16.30 -11.90
N ARG A 41 9.37 16.89 -11.56
CA ARG A 41 9.17 17.53 -10.25
C ARG A 41 9.21 16.51 -9.12
N LEU A 42 8.60 15.34 -9.31
CA LEU A 42 8.67 14.24 -8.33
C LEU A 42 10.11 13.78 -8.13
N ALA A 43 10.88 13.56 -9.20
CA ALA A 43 12.30 13.20 -9.12
C ALA A 43 13.11 14.20 -8.29
N ALA A 44 12.96 15.51 -8.55
CA ALA A 44 13.66 16.56 -7.81
C ALA A 44 13.29 16.58 -6.31
N ILE A 45 12.01 16.36 -5.98
CA ILE A 45 11.55 16.26 -4.59
C ILE A 45 12.21 15.07 -3.88
N LEU A 46 12.24 13.89 -4.52
CA LEU A 46 12.83 12.69 -3.93
C LEU A 46 14.32 12.83 -3.69
N SER A 47 15.06 13.38 -4.67
CA SER A 47 16.49 13.65 -4.52
C SER A 47 16.74 14.60 -3.35
N SER A 48 15.90 15.62 -3.18
CA SER A 48 15.98 16.53 -2.03
C SER A 48 15.69 15.77 -0.72
N LEU A 49 14.61 15.00 -0.64
CA LEU A 49 14.23 14.22 0.54
C LEU A 49 15.33 13.23 0.96
N LYS A 50 16.04 12.62 0.01
CA LYS A 50 17.22 11.79 0.32
C LYS A 50 18.30 12.55 1.08
N THR A 51 18.59 13.80 0.70
CA THR A 51 19.59 14.62 1.39
C THR A 51 19.20 14.93 2.84
N TYR A 52 17.90 14.93 3.15
CA TYR A 52 17.36 15.07 4.50
C TYR A 52 17.24 13.75 5.27
N GLY A 53 17.76 12.64 4.72
CA GLY A 53 17.84 11.34 5.38
C GLY A 53 16.60 10.45 5.19
N PHE A 54 15.61 10.83 4.38
CA PHE A 54 14.48 9.95 4.11
C PHE A 54 14.94 8.68 3.38
N ASN A 55 14.49 7.51 3.82
CA ASN A 55 14.98 6.22 3.30
C ASN A 55 13.89 5.28 2.80
N SER A 56 12.64 5.54 3.12
CA SER A 56 11.49 4.72 2.73
C SER A 56 10.37 5.59 2.19
N LEU A 57 9.60 5.01 1.28
CA LEU A 57 8.40 5.58 0.74
C LEU A 57 7.34 4.48 0.64
N THR A 58 6.07 4.81 0.93
CA THR A 58 4.93 3.93 0.67
C THR A 58 4.01 4.50 -0.41
N ILE A 59 3.80 3.74 -1.47
CA ILE A 59 2.80 4.00 -2.51
C ILE A 59 1.43 3.65 -1.91
N ALA A 60 0.45 4.52 -2.09
CA ALA A 60 -0.92 4.36 -1.61
C ALA A 60 -1.90 5.03 -2.59
N GLY A 61 -3.20 5.00 -2.27
CA GLY A 61 -4.26 5.55 -3.12
C GLY A 61 -4.45 4.75 -4.41
N GLY A 62 -5.63 4.91 -5.02
CA GLY A 62 -6.04 4.06 -6.14
C GLY A 62 -6.28 2.63 -5.68
N ASP A 63 -7.54 2.22 -5.51
CA ASP A 63 -7.88 0.83 -5.21
C ASP A 63 -9.06 0.39 -6.09
N PRO A 64 -8.85 -0.37 -7.17
CA PRO A 64 -7.59 -1.01 -7.57
C PRO A 64 -6.58 0.03 -8.09
N PRO A 65 -5.28 -0.21 -7.88
CA PRO A 65 -4.25 0.67 -8.40
C PRO A 65 -4.12 0.53 -9.93
N ASN A 66 -3.59 1.56 -10.57
CA ASN A 66 -3.02 1.39 -11.91
C ASN A 66 -1.63 0.75 -11.77
N ILE A 67 -1.47 -0.50 -12.20
CA ILE A 67 -0.23 -1.27 -12.04
C ILE A 67 0.96 -0.62 -12.77
N GLY A 68 0.73 -0.07 -13.96
CA GLY A 68 1.76 0.66 -14.70
C GLY A 68 2.29 1.87 -13.92
N ASP A 69 1.40 2.62 -13.29
CA ASP A 69 1.77 3.74 -12.41
C ASP A 69 2.55 3.24 -11.18
N VAL A 70 2.11 2.16 -10.53
CA VAL A 70 2.82 1.57 -9.37
C VAL A 70 4.25 1.17 -9.75
N ILE A 71 4.43 0.47 -10.88
CA ILE A 71 5.75 0.02 -11.35
C ILE A 71 6.64 1.19 -11.70
N TRP A 72 6.11 2.18 -12.43
CA TRP A 72 6.84 3.37 -12.82
C TRP A 72 7.32 4.15 -11.58
N VAL A 73 6.40 4.39 -10.63
CA VAL A 73 6.67 5.08 -9.37
C VAL A 73 7.71 4.33 -8.53
N ALA A 74 7.54 3.01 -8.36
CA ALA A 74 8.49 2.18 -7.63
C ALA A 74 9.89 2.20 -8.26
N SER A 75 9.97 2.13 -9.58
CA SER A 75 11.24 2.19 -10.33
C SER A 75 11.95 3.53 -10.14
N LEU A 76 11.20 4.64 -10.21
CA LEU A 76 11.73 5.98 -9.95
C LEU A 76 12.26 6.10 -8.51
N PHE A 77 11.55 5.57 -7.53
CA PHE A 77 11.99 5.65 -6.13
C PHE A 77 13.23 4.81 -5.84
N ARG A 78 13.30 3.60 -6.40
CA ARG A 78 14.47 2.73 -6.27
C ARG A 78 15.71 3.34 -6.93
N SER A 79 15.57 4.03 -8.07
CA SER A 79 16.71 4.67 -8.73
C SER A 79 17.36 5.77 -7.89
N VAL A 80 16.62 6.36 -6.94
CA VAL A 80 17.11 7.34 -5.96
C VAL A 80 17.45 6.67 -4.61
N GLY A 81 17.42 5.33 -4.53
CA GLY A 81 17.84 4.55 -3.36
C GLY A 81 16.82 4.47 -2.22
N PHE A 82 15.53 4.71 -2.47
CA PHE A 82 14.47 4.49 -1.48
C PHE A 82 14.08 3.01 -1.38
N LYS A 83 13.72 2.58 -0.16
CA LYS A 83 12.90 1.38 0.05
C LYS A 83 11.46 1.67 -0.33
N VAL A 84 10.82 0.77 -1.06
CA VAL A 84 9.48 0.94 -1.60
C VAL A 84 8.49 0.04 -0.88
N GLY A 85 7.54 0.66 -0.19
CA GLY A 85 6.33 0.05 0.32
C GLY A 85 5.15 0.26 -0.62
N PHE A 86 4.15 -0.61 -0.56
CA PHE A 86 2.86 -0.42 -1.23
C PHE A 86 1.72 -0.75 -0.27
N THR A 87 0.66 0.06 -0.24
CA THR A 87 -0.56 -0.17 0.54
C THR A 87 -1.77 -0.25 -0.39
N THR A 88 -2.52 -1.34 -0.30
CA THR A 88 -3.71 -1.58 -1.12
C THR A 88 -4.72 -2.44 -0.36
N SER A 89 -5.99 -2.34 -0.74
CA SER A 89 -7.03 -3.31 -0.36
C SER A 89 -6.84 -4.67 -1.03
N GLY A 90 -6.11 -4.73 -2.14
CA GLY A 90 -5.97 -5.92 -3.00
C GLY A 90 -7.24 -6.27 -3.79
N LEU A 91 -8.30 -5.48 -3.67
CA LEU A 91 -9.55 -5.68 -4.40
C LEU A 91 -9.38 -5.27 -5.86
N GLY A 92 -9.82 -6.15 -6.77
CA GLY A 92 -9.74 -5.90 -8.22
C GLY A 92 -8.37 -6.13 -8.83
N LEU A 93 -7.40 -6.66 -8.08
CA LEU A 93 -6.11 -7.12 -8.60
C LEU A 93 -6.16 -8.58 -9.04
N GLU A 94 -5.46 -8.92 -10.11
CA GLU A 94 -5.27 -10.28 -10.59
C GLU A 94 -3.96 -10.88 -10.08
N TYR A 95 -3.85 -12.21 -10.06
CA TYR A 95 -2.62 -12.90 -9.63
C TYR A 95 -1.39 -12.55 -10.49
N SER A 96 -1.60 -12.26 -11.77
CA SER A 96 -0.53 -11.79 -12.67
C SER A 96 0.01 -10.42 -12.22
N GLU A 97 -0.86 -9.51 -11.82
CA GLU A 97 -0.49 -8.17 -11.37
C GLU A 97 0.29 -8.25 -10.05
N TRP A 98 -0.16 -9.12 -9.12
CA TRP A 98 0.60 -9.41 -7.91
C TRP A 98 1.99 -9.95 -8.19
N SER A 99 2.11 -10.85 -9.18
CA SER A 99 3.38 -11.44 -9.59
C SER A 99 4.33 -10.41 -10.19
N GLU A 100 3.78 -9.37 -10.84
CA GLU A 100 4.53 -8.29 -11.46
C GLU A 100 5.05 -7.27 -10.43
N ILE A 101 4.21 -6.86 -9.47
CA ILE A 101 4.59 -5.81 -8.50
C ILE A 101 5.34 -6.34 -7.29
N SER A 102 5.05 -7.55 -6.81
CA SER A 102 5.68 -8.07 -5.58
C SER A 102 7.22 -8.12 -5.64
N PRO A 103 7.87 -8.51 -6.75
CA PRO A 103 9.33 -8.54 -6.85
C PRO A 103 10.02 -7.18 -6.74
N ILE A 104 9.34 -6.07 -7.00
CA ILE A 104 9.94 -4.72 -6.95
C ILE A 104 9.71 -4.00 -5.61
N LEU A 105 8.85 -4.54 -4.76
CA LEU A 105 8.52 -3.98 -3.46
C LEU A 105 9.44 -4.52 -2.36
N ASP A 106 9.79 -3.67 -1.40
CA ASP A 106 10.45 -4.07 -0.15
C ASP A 106 9.41 -4.35 0.94
N LYS A 107 8.21 -3.75 0.82
CA LYS A 107 7.09 -3.96 1.73
C LYS A 107 5.73 -3.86 1.03
N LEU A 108 4.79 -4.66 1.46
CA LEU A 108 3.41 -4.74 1.01
C LEU A 108 2.49 -4.75 2.23
N HIS A 109 1.54 -3.82 2.21
CA HIS A 109 0.51 -3.63 3.21
C HIS A 109 -0.84 -3.97 2.57
N ILE A 110 -1.52 -4.98 3.09
CA ILE A 110 -2.88 -5.33 2.65
C ILE A 110 -3.87 -4.83 3.70
N SER A 111 -4.79 -3.98 3.27
CA SER A 111 -5.84 -3.43 4.13
C SER A 111 -7.00 -4.39 4.22
N VAL A 112 -7.21 -4.98 5.40
CA VAL A 112 -8.32 -5.90 5.69
C VAL A 112 -9.11 -5.32 6.86
N PRO A 113 -10.07 -4.41 6.61
CA PRO A 113 -10.65 -3.63 7.70
C PRO A 113 -11.44 -4.47 8.71
N ALA A 114 -11.97 -5.64 8.33
CA ALA A 114 -12.65 -6.56 9.25
C ALA A 114 -12.38 -8.02 8.89
N LEU A 115 -12.32 -8.90 9.89
CA LEU A 115 -12.24 -10.37 9.70
C LEU A 115 -13.60 -11.07 9.83
N ASN A 116 -14.65 -10.33 10.21
CA ASN A 116 -16.02 -10.82 10.15
C ASN A 116 -16.55 -10.59 8.72
N PRO A 117 -17.02 -11.63 7.99
CA PRO A 117 -17.47 -11.49 6.61
C PRO A 117 -18.63 -10.51 6.42
N VAL A 118 -19.59 -10.50 7.36
CA VAL A 118 -20.75 -9.59 7.33
C VAL A 118 -20.28 -8.15 7.47
N LEU A 119 -19.41 -7.87 8.45
CA LEU A 119 -18.88 -6.53 8.69
C LEU A 119 -18.00 -6.06 7.52
N TYR A 120 -17.11 -6.93 7.03
CA TYR A 120 -16.24 -6.63 5.90
C TYR A 120 -17.04 -6.25 4.67
N LYS A 121 -18.10 -7.03 4.36
CA LYS A 121 -19.00 -6.73 3.25
C LYS A 121 -19.79 -5.45 3.45
N SER A 122 -20.27 -5.20 4.66
CA SER A 122 -20.98 -3.95 4.97
C SER A 122 -20.10 -2.71 4.80
N TRP A 123 -18.80 -2.81 5.08
CA TRP A 123 -17.88 -1.68 4.98
C TRP A 123 -17.30 -1.51 3.58
N THR A 124 -16.86 -2.59 2.94
CA THR A 124 -16.13 -2.50 1.67
C THR A 124 -17.05 -2.64 0.45
N GLY A 125 -18.18 -3.34 0.59
CA GLY A 125 -19.02 -3.81 -0.52
C GLY A 125 -18.59 -5.16 -1.11
N PHE A 126 -17.48 -5.74 -0.65
CA PHE A 126 -16.88 -6.96 -1.22
C PHE A 126 -16.95 -8.13 -0.23
N ASN A 127 -16.81 -9.36 -0.72
CA ASN A 127 -16.73 -10.54 0.12
C ASN A 127 -15.31 -10.70 0.70
N LEU A 128 -15.21 -11.06 1.97
CA LEU A 128 -13.91 -11.24 2.67
C LEU A 128 -13.08 -12.35 2.02
N GLU A 129 -13.74 -13.40 1.51
CA GLU A 129 -13.11 -14.55 0.89
C GLU A 129 -12.26 -14.15 -0.31
N ALA A 130 -12.68 -13.15 -1.09
CA ALA A 130 -11.95 -12.69 -2.26
C ALA A 130 -10.55 -12.16 -1.90
N ILE A 131 -10.43 -11.38 -0.81
CA ILE A 131 -9.12 -10.89 -0.37
C ILE A 131 -8.31 -11.97 0.36
N LEU A 132 -8.97 -12.92 1.05
CA LEU A 132 -8.26 -14.02 1.70
C LEU A 132 -7.59 -14.96 0.69
N GLU A 133 -8.21 -15.22 -0.46
CA GLU A 133 -7.58 -16.01 -1.54
C GLU A 133 -6.35 -15.30 -2.13
N GLN A 134 -6.44 -13.98 -2.34
CA GLN A 134 -5.30 -13.15 -2.77
C GLN A 134 -4.15 -13.20 -1.76
N ILE A 135 -4.45 -13.11 -0.46
CA ILE A 135 -3.45 -13.19 0.62
C ILE A 135 -2.78 -14.57 0.64
N LYS A 136 -3.54 -15.65 0.43
CA LYS A 136 -2.98 -17.01 0.34
C LYS A 136 -2.02 -17.12 -0.85
N PHE A 137 -2.45 -16.66 -2.03
CA PHE A 137 -1.61 -16.63 -3.22
C PHE A 137 -0.31 -15.86 -2.96
N LEU A 138 -0.40 -14.64 -2.45
CA LEU A 138 0.75 -13.79 -2.16
C LEU A 138 1.71 -14.42 -1.15
N ARG A 139 1.19 -15.05 -0.10
CA ARG A 139 2.02 -15.74 0.90
C ARG A 139 2.84 -16.85 0.26
N GLU A 140 2.27 -17.65 -0.63
CA GLU A 140 3.02 -18.70 -1.33
C GLU A 140 3.97 -18.11 -2.38
N PHE A 141 3.55 -17.09 -3.11
CA PHE A 141 4.38 -16.41 -4.10
C PHE A 141 5.63 -15.78 -3.46
N ILE A 142 5.47 -15.04 -2.35
CA ILE A 142 6.56 -14.33 -1.69
C ILE A 142 7.56 -15.29 -1.04
N LYS A 143 7.13 -16.46 -0.54
CA LYS A 143 8.06 -17.50 -0.04
C LYS A 143 9.05 -17.97 -1.10
N ASN A 144 8.66 -17.91 -2.38
CA ASN A 144 9.50 -18.30 -3.51
C ASN A 144 10.38 -17.14 -4.01
N LEU A 145 10.20 -15.93 -3.48
CA LEU A 145 11.11 -14.82 -3.74
C LEU A 145 12.34 -14.95 -2.83
N ASP A 146 13.50 -14.58 -3.34
CA ASP A 146 14.74 -14.46 -2.57
C ASP A 146 14.73 -13.20 -1.69
N LYS A 147 13.70 -13.08 -0.83
CA LYS A 147 13.47 -11.94 0.07
C LYS A 147 12.93 -12.43 1.42
N PRO A 148 13.32 -11.79 2.54
CA PRO A 148 12.76 -12.10 3.84
C PRO A 148 11.25 -11.81 3.87
N THR A 149 10.46 -12.87 4.07
CA THR A 149 8.98 -12.85 3.98
C THR A 149 8.34 -11.97 5.05
N HIS A 150 8.94 -11.88 6.24
CA HIS A 150 8.40 -11.17 7.41
C HIS A 150 8.46 -9.65 7.29
N ASP A 151 9.43 -9.12 6.55
CA ASP A 151 9.55 -7.68 6.30
C ASP A 151 8.63 -7.22 5.17
N MET A 152 8.22 -8.16 4.31
CA MET A 152 7.51 -7.87 3.08
C MET A 152 5.99 -7.81 3.24
N LEU A 153 5.34 -8.64 4.06
CA LEU A 153 3.86 -8.65 4.13
C LEU A 153 3.34 -8.21 5.50
N SER A 154 2.44 -7.23 5.52
CA SER A 154 1.76 -6.78 6.74
C SER A 154 0.30 -6.44 6.50
N PHE A 155 -0.53 -6.57 7.53
CA PHE A 155 -1.97 -6.35 7.46
C PHE A 155 -2.38 -5.09 8.23
N ILE A 156 -3.25 -4.28 7.64
CA ILE A 156 -3.85 -3.14 8.32
C ILE A 156 -5.29 -3.52 8.67
N LEU A 157 -5.54 -3.73 9.96
CA LEU A 157 -6.85 -4.07 10.51
C LEU A 157 -7.48 -2.84 11.16
N CYS A 158 -8.70 -2.49 10.74
CA CYS A 158 -9.50 -1.45 11.38
C CYS A 158 -10.47 -2.09 12.40
N SER A 159 -9.98 -2.35 13.60
CA SER A 159 -10.83 -2.77 14.71
C SER A 159 -11.54 -1.55 15.31
N ASN A 160 -12.85 -1.44 15.11
CA ASN A 160 -13.68 -0.56 15.92
C ASN A 160 -14.11 -1.34 17.17
N LYS A 161 -13.59 -0.99 18.35
CA LYS A 161 -13.92 -1.66 19.64
C LYS A 161 -15.42 -1.65 19.97
N ASN A 162 -16.23 -0.83 19.28
CA ASN A 162 -17.64 -0.64 19.57
C ASN A 162 -18.61 -1.62 18.87
N HIS A 163 -18.13 -2.58 18.06
CA HIS A 163 -18.99 -3.55 17.36
C HIS A 163 -18.96 -4.98 17.96
N LEU A 164 -18.49 -5.14 19.20
CA LEU A 164 -18.59 -6.40 19.97
C LEU A 164 -19.89 -6.53 20.80
N LEU A 165 -20.88 -5.69 20.54
CA LEU A 165 -22.21 -5.75 21.17
C LEU A 165 -23.29 -5.99 20.11
N LEU A 166 -23.30 -7.19 19.54
CA LEU A 166 -24.50 -7.86 19.00
C LEU A 166 -24.35 -9.36 19.25
#